data_AF-A0A7S4D052-F1
#
_entry.id   AF-A0A7S4D052-F1
#
_cell.length_a   1.000
_cell.length_b   1.000
_cell.length_c   1.000
_cell.angle_alpha   90.00
_cell.angle_beta   90.00
_cell.angle_gamma   90.00
#
_symmetry.space_group_name_H-M   'P 1'
#
loop_
_entity.id
_entity.type
_entity.pdbx_description
1 polymer ?
#
loop_
_entity_poly.entity_id
_entity_poly.type
_entity_poly.pdbx_seq_one_letter_code
_entity_poly.pdbx_strand_id
1 'polypeptide(L)'
;FFSFLMWLLNAYLSYFTARPGRDGFIYGLILFVVLLYSLVVILADGEGGLGVLKVDCKMPIPNIKWSNPLYPVDPCQRTRQTVLLGLTLQQCDFGRRLLASLLFSTVIGYQRASPERPAAIRLLWLVA
;
A
#
# COMPACT_ATOMS: atom_id res chain seq x y z
N PHE A 1 -38.08 0.12 18.68
CA PHE A 1 -36.64 0.22 18.40
C PHE A 1 -36.19 -0.86 17.40
N PHE A 2 -36.46 -2.15 17.68
CA PHE A 2 -36.08 -3.26 16.78
C PHE A 2 -36.66 -3.16 15.35
N SER A 3 -37.95 -2.81 15.18
CA SER A 3 -38.53 -2.67 13.82
C SER A 3 -37.93 -1.55 12.98
N PHE A 4 -37.51 -0.45 13.60
CA PHE A 4 -36.88 0.66 12.88
C PHE A 4 -35.48 0.27 12.41
N LEU A 5 -34.72 -0.41 13.26
CA LEU A 5 -33.40 -0.95 12.91
C LEU A 5 -33.50 -1.96 11.77
N MET A 6 -34.49 -2.87 11.81
CA MET A 6 -34.68 -3.89 10.78
C MET A 6 -35.10 -3.28 9.44
N TRP A 7 -35.91 -2.22 9.46
CA TRP A 7 -36.28 -1.48 8.26
C TRP A 7 -35.07 -0.75 7.65
N LEU A 8 -34.25 -0.12 8.48
CA LEU A 8 -33.04 0.59 8.04
C LEU A 8 -32.00 -0.37 7.46
N LEU A 9 -31.86 -1.56 8.07
CA LEU A 9 -30.95 -2.60 7.60
C LEU A 9 -31.44 -3.21 6.28
N ASN A 10 -32.75 -3.42 6.12
CA ASN A 10 -33.34 -3.85 4.84
C ASN A 10 -33.27 -2.77 3.75
N ALA A 11 -33.40 -1.49 4.10
CA ALA A 11 -33.21 -0.39 3.17
C ALA A 11 -31.74 -0.25 2.74
N TYR A 12 -30.81 -0.49 3.66
CA TYR A 12 -29.38 -0.54 3.35
C TYR A 12 -29.03 -1.73 2.44
N LEU A 13 -29.54 -2.93 2.74
CA LEU A 13 -29.34 -4.12 1.93
C LEU A 13 -30.00 -4.02 0.54
N SER A 14 -31.13 -3.32 0.40
CA SER A 14 -31.78 -3.12 -0.90
C SER A 14 -31.09 -2.04 -1.74
N TYR A 15 -30.44 -1.06 -1.12
CA TYR A 15 -29.61 -0.09 -1.82
C TYR A 15 -28.34 -0.75 -2.41
N PHE A 16 -27.74 -1.69 -1.67
CA PHE A 16 -26.65 -2.54 -2.15
C PHE A 16 -27.19 -3.85 -2.76
N THR A 17 -27.96 -3.75 -3.86
CA THR A 17 -28.27 -4.91 -4.69
C THR A 17 -26.99 -5.42 -5.35
N ALA A 18 -26.28 -6.29 -4.64
CA ALA A 18 -25.04 -6.91 -5.10
C ALA A 18 -25.34 -7.67 -6.40
N ARG A 19 -24.71 -7.25 -7.49
CA ARG A 19 -24.68 -8.01 -8.73
C ARG A 19 -23.38 -8.79 -8.70
N PRO A 20 -23.36 -10.06 -8.24
CA PRO A 20 -22.14 -10.75 -7.85
C PRO A 20 -21.09 -10.78 -8.97
N GLY A 21 -21.52 -10.86 -10.24
CA GLY A 21 -20.61 -10.83 -11.38
C GLY A 21 -19.96 -9.47 -11.64
N ARG A 22 -20.71 -8.36 -11.57
CA ARG A 22 -20.17 -7.01 -11.84
C ARG A 22 -19.28 -6.55 -10.68
N ASP A 23 -19.76 -6.73 -9.46
CA ASP A 23 -19.07 -6.21 -8.28
C ASP A 23 -17.79 -7.02 -8.04
N GLY A 24 -17.82 -8.34 -8.27
CA GLY A 24 -16.63 -9.20 -8.28
C GLY A 24 -15.59 -8.76 -9.32
N PHE A 25 -16.01 -8.39 -10.53
CA PHE A 25 -15.09 -7.86 -11.55
C PHE A 25 -14.45 -6.54 -11.14
N ILE A 26 -15.24 -5.61 -10.57
CA ILE A 26 -14.74 -4.31 -10.11
C ILE A 26 -13.73 -4.50 -8.97
N TYR A 27 -14.06 -5.31 -7.95
CA TYR A 27 -13.13 -5.61 -6.86
C TYR A 27 -11.88 -6.34 -7.35
N GLY A 28 -12.02 -7.26 -8.31
CA GLY A 28 -10.88 -7.92 -8.95
C GLY A 28 -9.95 -6.95 -9.67
N LEU A 29 -10.51 -5.99 -10.42
CA LEU A 29 -9.73 -4.95 -11.09
C LEU A 29 -9.01 -4.05 -10.09
N ILE A 30 -9.71 -3.59 -9.05
CA ILE A 30 -9.10 -2.78 -7.98
C ILE A 30 -7.97 -3.54 -7.31
N LEU A 31 -8.19 -4.81 -6.95
CA LEU A 31 -7.18 -5.66 -6.33
C LEU A 31 -5.97 -5.85 -7.25
N PHE A 32 -6.19 -6.06 -8.54
CA PHE A 32 -5.13 -6.17 -9.53
C PHE A 32 -4.29 -4.87 -9.61
N VAL A 33 -4.94 -3.71 -9.64
CA VAL A 33 -4.26 -2.41 -9.63
C VAL A 33 -3.43 -2.23 -8.35
N VAL A 34 -4.00 -2.55 -7.19
CA VAL A 34 -3.28 -2.47 -5.90
C VAL A 34 -2.07 -3.40 -5.88
N LEU A 35 -2.19 -4.62 -6.39
CA LEU A 35 -1.08 -5.58 -6.48
C LEU A 35 0.01 -5.11 -7.45
N LEU A 36 -0.36 -4.48 -8.58
CA LEU A 36 0.61 -3.91 -9.50
C LEU A 36 1.39 -2.76 -8.85
N TYR A 37 0.71 -1.82 -8.18
CA TYR A 37 1.38 -0.72 -7.51
C TYR A 37 2.23 -1.19 -6.31
N SER A 38 1.78 -2.20 -5.56
CA SER A 38 2.59 -2.73 -4.45
C SER A 38 3.86 -3.41 -4.94
N LEU A 39 3.80 -4.14 -6.06
CA LEU A 39 4.97 -4.74 -6.71
C LEU A 39 5.95 -3.65 -7.17
N VAL A 40 5.47 -2.59 -7.81
CA VAL A 40 6.31 -1.46 -8.26
C VAL A 40 7.01 -0.79 -7.09
N VAL A 41 6.30 -0.59 -5.97
CA VAL A 41 6.85 0.03 -4.75
C VAL A 41 7.96 -0.82 -4.13
N ILE A 42 7.83 -2.15 -4.12
CA ILE A 42 8.86 -3.08 -3.60
C ILE A 42 10.08 -3.10 -4.52
N LEU A 43 9.87 -3.11 -5.84
CA LEU A 43 10.94 -3.19 -6.83
C LEU A 43 11.63 -1.85 -7.13
N ALA A 44 11.03 -0.73 -6.73
CA ALA A 44 11.61 0.61 -6.90
C ALA A 44 12.99 0.72 -6.22
N ASP A 45 13.81 1.64 -6.71
CA ASP A 45 15.08 1.99 -6.07
C ASP A 45 14.84 2.83 -4.79
N GLY A 46 15.57 2.56 -3.71
CA GLY A 46 15.46 3.26 -2.43
C GLY A 46 15.84 2.40 -1.23
N GLU A 47 16.12 3.01 -0.07
CA GLU A 47 16.50 2.32 1.16
C GLU A 47 15.43 1.26 1.56
N GLY A 48 15.79 -0.01 1.49
CA GLY A 48 14.89 -1.15 1.77
C GLY A 48 14.11 -1.73 0.58
N GLY A 49 14.33 -1.27 -0.65
CA GLY A 49 13.75 -1.85 -1.88
C GLY A 49 14.68 -2.86 -2.56
N LEU A 50 14.15 -3.66 -3.49
CA LEU A 50 14.95 -4.64 -4.23
C LEU A 50 15.91 -4.00 -5.26
N GLY A 51 15.72 -2.71 -5.59
CA GLY A 51 16.64 -1.95 -6.45
C GLY A 51 16.63 -2.37 -7.93
N VAL A 52 15.61 -3.11 -8.37
CA VAL A 52 15.52 -3.64 -9.75
C VAL A 52 15.13 -2.55 -10.74
N LEU A 53 14.21 -1.65 -10.37
CA LEU A 53 13.87 -0.47 -11.19
C LEU A 53 14.80 0.70 -10.82
N LYS A 54 16.07 0.57 -11.17
CA LYS A 54 17.04 1.66 -11.09
C LYS A 54 17.14 2.37 -12.45
N VAL A 55 16.96 3.68 -12.44
CA VAL A 55 17.20 4.53 -13.62
C VAL A 55 18.56 5.19 -13.45
N ASP A 56 19.58 4.62 -14.11
CA ASP A 56 20.90 5.23 -14.21
C ASP A 56 20.81 6.45 -15.14
N CYS A 57 20.75 7.63 -14.54
CA CYS A 57 20.64 8.85 -15.28
C CYS A 57 21.96 9.61 -15.31
N LYS A 58 22.52 9.75 -16.50
CA LYS A 58 23.77 10.46 -16.78
C LYS A 58 23.49 11.78 -17.49
N MET A 59 22.63 12.62 -16.91
CA MET A 59 22.35 13.95 -17.45
C MET A 59 23.15 15.02 -16.70
N PRO A 60 23.75 16.01 -17.40
CA PRO A 60 24.45 17.09 -16.73
C PRO A 60 23.45 17.94 -15.94
N ILE A 61 23.85 18.35 -14.73
CA ILE A 61 23.04 19.23 -13.89
C ILE A 61 23.00 20.61 -14.56
N PRO A 62 21.81 21.18 -14.86
CA PRO A 62 21.73 22.49 -15.47
C PRO A 62 22.37 23.53 -14.55
N ASN A 63 23.21 24.40 -15.10
CA ASN A 63 23.87 25.45 -14.33
C ASN A 63 22.91 26.64 -14.17
N ILE A 64 22.07 26.58 -13.13
CA ILE A 64 21.04 27.58 -12.86
C ILE A 64 21.62 28.66 -11.95
N LYS A 65 21.54 29.94 -12.37
CA LYS A 65 22.09 31.10 -11.65
C LYS A 65 21.54 31.25 -10.22
N TRP A 66 20.31 30.80 -9.98
CA TRP A 66 19.65 30.75 -8.69
C TRP A 66 19.00 29.38 -8.52
N SER A 67 19.48 28.60 -7.54
CA SER A 67 18.94 27.30 -7.20
C SER A 67 18.48 27.31 -5.75
N ASN A 68 17.27 26.83 -5.48
CA ASN A 68 16.76 26.73 -4.13
C ASN A 68 17.40 25.50 -3.45
N PRO A 69 18.17 25.67 -2.36
CA PRO A 69 18.81 24.53 -1.69
C PRO A 69 17.79 23.54 -1.09
N LEU A 70 16.55 23.97 -0.83
CA LEU A 70 15.47 23.10 -0.35
C LEU A 70 14.90 22.19 -1.45
N TYR A 71 15.10 22.53 -2.72
CA TYR A 71 14.56 21.78 -3.86
C TYR A 71 15.67 21.57 -4.89
N PRO A 72 16.58 20.60 -4.65
CA PRO A 72 17.61 20.27 -5.63
C PRO A 72 16.94 19.82 -6.94
N VAL A 73 17.42 20.38 -8.05
CA VAL A 73 16.89 20.07 -9.38
C VAL A 73 17.46 18.74 -9.83
N ASP A 74 16.65 17.69 -9.79
CA ASP A 74 16.96 16.39 -10.34
C ASP A 74 16.59 16.37 -11.84
N PRO A 75 17.55 16.42 -12.78
CA PRO A 75 17.25 16.43 -14.22
C PRO A 75 16.52 15.16 -14.69
N CYS A 76 16.59 14.11 -13.88
CA CYS A 76 16.13 12.76 -14.18
C CYS A 76 14.79 12.43 -13.54
N GLN A 77 14.18 13.38 -12.83
CA GLN A 77 12.95 13.16 -12.07
C GLN A 77 11.81 12.63 -12.96
N ARG A 78 11.64 13.21 -14.15
CA ARG A 78 10.58 12.83 -15.08
C ARG A 78 10.77 11.43 -15.66
N THR A 79 12.01 11.10 -16.07
CA THR A 79 12.37 9.77 -16.57
C THR A 79 12.17 8.71 -15.49
N ARG A 80 12.56 9.04 -14.24
CA ARG A 80 12.34 8.17 -13.09
C ARG A 80 10.84 7.95 -12.84
N GLN A 81 10.03 9.02 -12.82
CA GLN A 81 8.58 8.91 -12.66
C GLN A 81 7.95 8.04 -13.75
N THR A 82 8.38 8.14 -15.01
CA THR A 82 7.83 7.27 -16.07
C THR A 82 8.12 5.78 -15.84
N VAL A 83 9.29 5.45 -15.31
CA VAL A 83 9.67 4.07 -14.98
C VAL A 83 8.91 3.57 -13.74
N LEU A 84 8.61 4.46 -12.79
CA LEU A 84 7.86 4.18 -11.57
C LEU A 84 6.33 4.31 -11.75
N LEU A 85 5.80 4.21 -12.97
CA LEU A 85 4.37 4.35 -13.30
C LEU A 85 3.72 5.63 -12.75
N GLY A 86 4.48 6.72 -12.75
CA GLY A 86 4.05 8.04 -12.28
C GLY A 86 4.33 8.31 -10.80
N LEU A 87 4.88 7.37 -10.05
CA LEU A 87 5.22 7.58 -8.64
C LEU A 87 6.54 8.33 -8.45
N THR A 88 6.61 9.13 -7.40
CA THR A 88 7.86 9.69 -6.89
C THR A 88 8.54 8.72 -5.92
N LEU A 89 9.86 8.85 -5.74
CA LEU A 89 10.59 8.02 -4.77
C LEU A 89 10.04 8.14 -3.35
N GLN A 90 9.64 9.36 -2.97
CA GLN A 90 9.06 9.61 -1.67
C GLN A 90 7.72 8.89 -1.48
N GLN A 91 6.89 8.86 -2.52
CA GLN A 91 5.63 8.08 -2.50
C GLN A 91 5.90 6.58 -2.40
N CYS A 92 6.95 6.08 -3.06
CA CYS A 92 7.36 4.68 -2.92
C CYS A 92 7.81 4.36 -1.48
N ASP A 93 8.58 5.22 -0.82
CA ASP A 93 8.99 4.99 0.57
C ASP A 93 7.78 4.93 1.51
N PHE A 94 6.83 5.87 1.38
CA PHE A 94 5.58 5.79 2.14
C PHE A 94 4.76 4.54 1.83
N GLY A 95 4.72 4.13 0.55
CA GLY A 95 4.07 2.90 0.12
C GLY A 95 4.67 1.66 0.79
N ARG A 96 6.00 1.59 0.92
CA ARG A 96 6.68 0.47 1.61
C ARG A 96 6.29 0.39 3.08
N ARG A 97 6.25 1.53 3.76
CA ARG A 97 5.85 1.59 5.18
C ARG A 97 4.41 1.18 5.38
N LEU A 98 3.52 1.56 4.46
CA LEU A 98 2.12 1.10 4.45
C LEU A 98 2.01 -0.40 4.17
N LEU A 99 2.80 -0.95 3.24
CA LEU A 99 2.83 -2.39 2.99
C LEU A 99 3.36 -3.17 4.20
N ALA A 100 4.42 -2.67 4.85
CA ALA A 100 4.95 -3.27 6.06
C ALA A 100 3.92 -3.26 7.19
N SER A 101 3.22 -2.15 7.42
CA SER A 101 2.18 -2.07 8.45
C SER A 101 1.00 -3.01 8.15
N LEU A 102 0.60 -3.13 6.88
CA LEU A 102 -0.40 -4.11 6.45
C LEU A 102 0.06 -5.53 6.75
N LEU A 103 1.28 -5.91 6.34
CA LEU A 103 1.82 -7.25 6.61
C LEU A 103 1.85 -7.55 8.12
N PHE A 104 2.39 -6.66 8.95
CA PHE A 104 2.40 -6.87 10.40
C PHE A 104 0.99 -6.93 10.99
N SER A 105 0.07 -6.09 10.51
CA SER A 105 -1.33 -6.12 10.98
C SER A 105 -2.02 -7.45 10.64
N THR A 106 -1.74 -8.02 9.47
CA THR A 106 -2.31 -9.30 9.04
C THR A 106 -1.76 -10.45 9.86
N VAL A 107 -0.45 -10.48 10.14
CA VAL A 107 0.18 -11.52 10.99
C VAL A 107 -0.36 -11.45 12.42
N ILE A 108 -0.44 -10.25 13.01
CA ILE A 108 -0.98 -10.05 14.36
C ILE A 108 -2.47 -10.41 14.39
N GLY A 109 -3.24 -10.02 13.38
CA GLY A 109 -4.66 -10.35 13.26
C GLY A 109 -4.90 -11.85 13.17
N TYR A 110 -4.09 -12.54 12.36
CA TYR A 110 -4.15 -13.99 12.22
C TYR A 110 -3.91 -14.71 13.55
N GLN A 111 -2.89 -14.30 14.31
CA GLN A 111 -2.63 -14.85 15.65
C GLN A 111 -3.81 -14.62 16.60
N ARG A 112 -4.48 -13.46 16.53
CA ARG A 112 -5.64 -13.15 17.38
C ARG A 112 -6.89 -13.95 17.01
N ALA A 113 -7.01 -14.38 15.76
CA ALA A 113 -8.10 -15.23 15.29
C ALA A 113 -7.89 -16.71 15.61
N SER A 114 -6.66 -17.13 15.93
CA SER A 114 -6.35 -18.52 16.28
C SER A 114 -7.02 -18.92 17.62
N PRO A 115 -7.62 -20.12 17.70
CA PRO A 115 -8.26 -20.60 18.93
C PRO A 115 -7.27 -20.86 20.07
N GLU A 116 -5.99 -21.10 19.75
CA GLU A 116 -4.89 -21.36 20.70
C GLU A 116 -4.33 -20.09 21.37
N ARG A 117 -4.97 -18.94 21.14
CA ARG A 117 -4.60 -17.64 21.72
C ARG A 117 -4.32 -17.65 23.23
N PRO A 118 -5.11 -18.30 24.12
CA PRO A 118 -4.82 -18.29 25.55
C PRO A 118 -3.58 -19.10 25.92
N ALA A 119 -3.25 -20.17 25.18
CA ALA A 119 -2.05 -20.97 25.42
C ALA A 119 -0.77 -20.22 25.03
N ALA A 120 -0.78 -19.54 23.88
CA ALA A 120 0.33 -18.71 23.42
C ALA A 120 0.64 -17.55 24.38
N ILE A 121 -0.39 -16.89 24.93
CA ILE A 121 -0.22 -15.85 25.94
C ILE A 121 0.45 -16.44 27.18
N ARG A 122 -0.07 -17.56 27.72
CA ARG A 122 0.47 -18.20 28.93
C ARG A 122 1.92 -18.64 28.80
N LEU A 123 2.35 -19.11 27.62
CA LEU A 123 3.75 -19.47 27.38
C LEU A 123 4.69 -18.25 27.33
N LEU A 124 4.23 -17.12 26.79
CA LEU A 124 4.99 -15.86 26.81
C LEU A 124 5.20 -15.33 28.24
N TRP A 125 4.20 -15.50 29.12
CA TRP A 125 4.33 -15.15 30.54
C TRP A 125 5.29 -16.07 31.30
N LEU A 126 5.60 -17.27 30.79
CA LEU A 126 6.41 -18.27 31.48
C LEU A 126 7.91 -18.14 31.16
N VAL A 127 8.26 -17.35 30.14
CA VAL A 127 9.64 -17.07 29.70
C VAL A 127 10.14 -15.69 30.18
N ALA A 128 9.27 -14.87 30.78
CA ALA A 128 9.61 -13.58 31.40
C ALA A 128 9.95 -13.73 32.88
#